data_AF-A0A7X9BTU2-F1
#
_entry.id   AF-A0A7X9BTU2-F1
#
_cell.length_a   1.000
_cell.length_b   1.000
_cell.length_c   1.000
_cell.angle_alpha   90.00
_cell.angle_beta   90.00
_cell.angle_gamma   90.00
#
_symmetry.space_group_name_H-M   'P 1'
#
loop_
_entity.id
_entity.type
_entity.pdbx_description
1 polymer ?
#
loop_
_entity_poly.entity_id
_entity_poly.type
_entity_poly.pdbx_seq_one_letter_code
_entity_poly.pdbx_strand_id
1 'polypeptide(L)'
;MLIVIKKKYAFITGAVLICLLLILIIHGFLSASTLTRYTIRITEDETEKFIKWVDFNVPYSVLEKTLNLDIKSYGKEPKLNWIELLAYLAAKYGGNFKRYKNSDLDKLVKCLQEGQTIDGLTKDMKYYSYYFEAYSAVLDGFVGEFEIEEEDKDNPGNKKFVKKYGLKAFSPIAKGFGFSHYDDFGNSRTYGYKRKHLGNDLMGSIGTPIIAVESGIIEAMGWNKYGGWR
;
A
#
# COMPACT_ATOMS: atom_id res chain seq x y z
N MET A 1 -13.80 -23.23 -67.50
CA MET A 1 -12.37 -22.93 -67.26
C MET A 1 -11.92 -23.78 -66.08
N LEU A 2 -11.23 -24.91 -66.33
CA LEU A 2 -10.78 -25.84 -65.30
C LEU A 2 -9.46 -25.33 -64.72
N ILE A 3 -9.47 -24.84 -63.47
CA ILE A 3 -8.26 -24.42 -62.77
C ILE A 3 -7.56 -25.67 -62.26
N VAL A 4 -6.48 -26.08 -62.95
CA VAL A 4 -5.61 -27.19 -62.51
C VAL A 4 -4.61 -26.65 -61.49
N ILE A 5 -4.94 -26.78 -60.20
CA ILE A 5 -4.02 -26.41 -59.12
C ILE A 5 -2.95 -27.50 -59.02
N LYS A 6 -1.67 -27.15 -59.27
CA LYS A 6 -0.56 -28.11 -59.10
C LYS A 6 -0.50 -28.52 -57.63
N LYS A 7 -0.38 -29.84 -57.38
CA LYS A 7 -0.39 -30.48 -56.04
C LYS A 7 0.50 -29.78 -55.00
N LYS A 8 1.64 -29.19 -55.44
CA LYS A 8 2.54 -28.39 -54.59
C LYS A 8 1.90 -27.12 -54.01
N TYR A 9 1.07 -26.42 -54.78
CA TYR A 9 0.41 -25.19 -54.31
C TYR A 9 -0.74 -25.49 -53.37
N ALA A 10 -1.46 -26.61 -53.58
CA ALA A 10 -2.47 -27.09 -52.64
C ALA A 10 -1.88 -27.49 -51.27
N PHE A 11 -0.66 -28.05 -51.27
CA PHE A 11 0.05 -28.36 -50.03
C PHE A 11 0.50 -27.09 -49.29
N ILE A 12 1.03 -26.09 -50.01
CA ILE A 12 1.46 -24.81 -49.43
C ILE A 12 0.26 -24.05 -48.85
N THR A 13 -0.87 -23.97 -49.57
CA THR A 13 -2.07 -23.28 -49.07
C THR A 13 -2.66 -23.98 -47.85
N GLY A 14 -2.65 -25.33 -47.83
CA GLY A 14 -3.05 -26.10 -46.65
C GLY A 14 -2.17 -25.83 -45.43
N ALA A 15 -0.85 -25.79 -45.61
CA ALA A 15 0.09 -25.49 -44.51
C ALA A 15 -0.11 -24.07 -43.95
N VAL A 16 -0.35 -23.08 -44.81
CA VAL A 16 -0.61 -21.69 -44.39
C VAL A 16 -1.91 -21.58 -43.58
N LEU A 17 -2.98 -22.26 -44.02
CA LEU A 17 -4.26 -22.26 -43.30
C LEU A 17 -4.14 -22.92 -41.91
N ILE A 18 -3.38 -24.00 -41.78
CA ILE A 18 -3.12 -24.65 -40.49
C ILE A 18 -2.33 -23.73 -39.56
N CYS A 19 -1.30 -23.04 -40.05
CA CYS A 19 -0.55 -22.06 -39.26
C CYS A 19 -1.42 -20.90 -38.77
N LEU A 20 -2.31 -20.37 -39.62
CA LEU A 20 -3.25 -19.30 -39.22
C LEU A 20 -4.23 -19.78 -38.14
N LEU A 21 -4.70 -21.03 -38.24
CA LEU A 21 -5.60 -21.62 -37.25
C LEU A 21 -4.90 -21.82 -35.89
N LEU A 22 -3.63 -22.25 -35.91
CA LEU A 22 -2.80 -22.38 -34.70
C LEU A 22 -2.56 -21.02 -34.03
N ILE A 23 -2.32 -19.96 -34.80
CA ILE A 23 -2.15 -18.59 -34.26
C ILE A 23 -3.45 -18.12 -33.59
N LEU A 24 -4.61 -18.37 -34.19
CA LEU A 24 -5.92 -18.05 -33.61
C LEU A 24 -6.17 -18.80 -32.30
N ILE A 25 -5.82 -20.10 -32.23
CA ILE A 25 -5.94 -20.91 -31.01
C ILE A 25 -5.03 -20.35 -29.90
N ILE A 26 -3.77 -20.00 -30.23
CA ILE A 26 -2.82 -19.43 -29.26
C ILE A 26 -3.31 -18.07 -28.74
N HIS A 27 -3.87 -17.21 -29.62
CA HIS A 27 -4.46 -15.94 -29.21
C HIS A 27 -5.67 -16.13 -28.29
N GLY A 28 -6.54 -17.09 -28.61
CA GLY A 28 -7.66 -17.48 -27.76
C GLY A 28 -7.22 -17.97 -26.38
N PHE A 29 -6.18 -18.81 -26.32
CA PHE A 29 -5.60 -19.29 -25.06
C PHE A 29 -4.94 -18.18 -24.23
N LEU A 30 -4.19 -17.26 -24.87
CA LEU A 30 -3.61 -16.11 -24.15
C LEU A 30 -4.71 -15.20 -23.58
N SER A 31 -5.74 -14.90 -24.37
CA SER A 31 -6.90 -14.09 -23.97
C SER A 31 -7.71 -14.73 -22.83
N ALA A 32 -7.94 -16.05 -22.90
CA ALA A 32 -8.59 -16.77 -21.81
C ALA A 32 -7.72 -16.75 -20.55
N SER A 33 -6.40 -16.93 -20.67
CA SER A 33 -5.48 -16.93 -19.52
C SER A 33 -5.39 -15.58 -18.79
N THR A 34 -5.67 -14.47 -19.47
CA THR A 34 -5.71 -13.14 -18.85
C THR A 34 -7.06 -12.88 -18.18
N LEU A 35 -8.17 -13.37 -18.74
CA LEU A 35 -9.51 -13.21 -18.13
C LEU A 35 -9.70 -14.10 -16.89
N THR A 36 -9.19 -15.33 -16.90
CA THR A 36 -9.36 -16.28 -15.79
C THR A 36 -8.44 -15.98 -14.59
N ARG A 37 -7.41 -15.14 -14.75
CA ARG A 37 -6.52 -14.74 -13.64
C ARG A 37 -7.08 -13.63 -12.75
N TYR A 38 -8.24 -13.07 -13.08
CA TYR A 38 -8.88 -11.99 -12.30
C TYR A 38 -10.28 -12.31 -11.78
N THR A 39 -10.81 -13.52 -12.02
CA THR A 39 -12.13 -13.91 -11.52
C THR A 39 -11.97 -14.80 -10.29
N ILE A 40 -11.84 -14.14 -9.12
CA ILE A 40 -12.08 -14.79 -7.82
C ILE A 40 -13.55 -15.25 -7.83
N ARG A 41 -13.77 -16.57 -7.68
CA ARG A 41 -15.10 -17.10 -7.38
C ARG A 41 -15.51 -16.59 -6.00
N ILE A 42 -16.36 -15.58 -6.00
CA ILE A 42 -17.03 -15.10 -4.79
C ILE A 42 -18.26 -15.99 -4.59
N THR A 43 -18.15 -16.96 -3.68
CA THR A 43 -19.32 -17.47 -2.95
C THR A 43 -19.46 -16.59 -1.72
N GLU A 44 -20.39 -15.64 -1.72
CA GLU A 44 -20.69 -14.79 -0.57
C GLU A 44 -22.16 -14.92 -0.20
N ASP A 45 -22.39 -15.37 1.04
CA ASP A 45 -23.53 -14.93 1.84
C ASP A 45 -23.45 -13.40 2.01
N GLU A 46 -24.60 -12.74 1.97
CA GLU A 46 -24.79 -11.28 2.00
C GLU A 46 -24.49 -10.65 3.38
N THR A 47 -23.31 -10.88 3.92
CA THR A 47 -22.76 -10.11 5.05
C THR A 47 -21.86 -9.00 4.54
N GLU A 48 -21.86 -7.83 5.18
CA GLU A 48 -21.15 -6.59 4.79
C GLU A 48 -19.88 -6.81 3.96
N LYS A 49 -19.80 -6.15 2.79
CA LYS A 49 -18.66 -6.27 1.87
C LYS A 49 -17.48 -5.45 2.40
N PHE A 50 -16.61 -6.07 3.17
CA PHE A 50 -15.33 -5.48 3.59
C PHE A 50 -14.18 -5.82 2.64
N ILE A 51 -13.16 -4.96 2.61
CA ILE A 51 -11.92 -5.22 1.88
C ILE A 51 -11.21 -6.43 2.49
N LYS A 52 -11.14 -7.55 1.74
CA LYS A 52 -10.49 -8.80 2.19
C LYS A 52 -8.98 -8.80 2.03
N TRP A 53 -8.47 -8.03 1.07
CA TRP A 53 -7.06 -7.98 0.75
C TRP A 53 -6.70 -6.65 0.10
N VAL A 54 -5.59 -6.05 0.51
CA VAL A 54 -4.98 -4.91 -0.18
C VAL A 54 -3.47 -5.06 -0.16
N ASP A 55 -2.85 -4.77 -1.30
CA ASP A 55 -1.40 -4.61 -1.37
C ASP A 55 -1.01 -3.17 -1.02
N PHE A 56 -0.35 -2.97 0.11
CA PHE A 56 0.18 -1.67 0.52
C PHE A 56 1.66 -1.54 0.13
N ASN A 57 1.91 -1.13 -1.12
CA ASN A 57 3.26 -1.02 -1.69
C ASN A 57 3.63 0.44 -2.02
N VAL A 58 3.13 1.39 -1.23
CA VAL A 58 3.48 2.81 -1.40
C VAL A 58 4.97 3.00 -1.08
N PRO A 59 5.79 3.56 -1.99
CA PRO A 59 7.20 3.78 -1.70
C PRO A 59 7.40 4.75 -0.53
N TYR A 60 8.41 4.51 0.31
CA TYR A 60 8.77 5.37 1.43
C TYR A 60 8.87 6.86 1.03
N SER A 61 9.50 7.15 -0.10
CA SER A 61 9.67 8.51 -0.59
C SER A 61 8.35 9.22 -0.94
N VAL A 62 7.29 8.45 -1.26
CA VAL A 62 5.96 9.00 -1.50
C VAL A 62 5.23 9.22 -0.18
N LEU A 63 5.31 8.27 0.76
CA LEU A 63 4.78 8.41 2.13
C LEU A 63 5.35 9.63 2.83
N GLU A 64 6.68 9.77 2.82
CA GLU A 64 7.38 10.90 3.44
C GLU A 64 6.96 12.24 2.80
N LYS A 65 6.80 12.29 1.47
CA LYS A 65 6.36 13.51 0.78
C LYS A 65 4.95 13.91 1.14
N THR A 66 3.98 12.98 1.07
CA THR A 66 2.58 13.31 1.38
C THR A 66 2.39 13.62 2.86
N LEU A 67 3.09 12.92 3.76
CA LEU A 67 3.14 13.23 5.19
C LEU A 67 3.66 14.66 5.42
N ASN A 68 4.77 15.03 4.78
CA ASN A 68 5.32 16.37 4.92
C ASN A 68 4.37 17.46 4.39
N LEU A 69 3.62 17.19 3.32
CA LEU A 69 2.60 18.12 2.79
C LEU A 69 1.44 18.29 3.77
N ASP A 70 0.99 17.20 4.39
CA ASP A 70 -0.03 17.21 5.44
C ASP A 70 0.43 18.05 6.63
N ILE A 71 1.61 17.76 7.19
CA ILE A 71 2.17 18.51 8.32
C ILE A 71 2.35 19.99 7.98
N LYS A 72 2.87 20.33 6.79
CA LYS A 72 3.12 21.73 6.39
C LYS A 72 1.86 22.55 6.13
N SER A 73 0.75 21.89 5.81
CA SER A 73 -0.56 22.53 5.59
C SER A 73 -1.37 22.65 6.88
N TYR A 74 -0.91 22.08 7.99
CA TYR A 74 -1.57 22.24 9.28
C TYR A 74 -1.68 23.72 9.68
N GLY A 75 -2.89 24.15 10.06
CA GLY A 75 -3.22 25.54 10.38
C GLY A 75 -3.39 26.47 9.16
N LYS A 76 -3.39 25.93 7.93
CA LYS A 76 -3.62 26.69 6.69
C LYS A 76 -4.84 26.17 5.97
N GLU A 77 -5.48 27.05 5.20
CA GLU A 77 -6.57 26.68 4.29
C GLU A 77 -6.07 26.65 2.84
N PRO A 78 -6.23 25.54 2.11
CA PRO A 78 -6.80 24.27 2.55
C PRO A 78 -5.79 23.40 3.32
N LYS A 79 -6.30 22.65 4.31
CA LYS A 79 -5.56 21.55 4.93
C LYS A 79 -5.44 20.39 3.95
N LEU A 80 -4.21 19.88 3.72
CA LEU A 80 -3.99 18.68 2.92
C LEU A 80 -4.05 17.44 3.80
N ASN A 81 -4.71 16.38 3.35
CA ASN A 81 -4.74 15.08 4.01
C ASN A 81 -3.87 14.08 3.24
N TRP A 82 -2.83 13.55 3.89
CA TRP A 82 -1.89 12.64 3.22
C TRP A 82 -2.53 11.34 2.71
N ILE A 83 -3.56 10.79 3.38
CA ILE A 83 -4.26 9.58 2.97
C ILE A 83 -5.05 9.84 1.70
N GLU A 84 -5.71 10.99 1.59
CA GLU A 84 -6.40 11.41 0.37
C GLU A 84 -5.44 11.54 -0.82
N LEU A 85 -4.27 12.17 -0.60
CA LEU A 85 -3.24 12.31 -1.63
C LEU A 85 -2.74 10.93 -2.11
N LEU A 86 -2.49 10.01 -1.17
CA LEU A 86 -2.05 8.65 -1.47
C LEU A 86 -3.13 7.86 -2.21
N ALA A 87 -4.38 7.93 -1.76
CA ALA A 87 -5.51 7.25 -2.37
C ALA A 87 -5.77 7.75 -3.81
N TYR A 88 -5.66 9.06 -4.04
CA TYR A 88 -5.72 9.64 -5.39
C TYR A 88 -4.63 9.04 -6.30
N LEU A 89 -3.37 9.04 -5.85
CA LEU A 89 -2.26 8.51 -6.63
C LEU A 89 -2.44 7.01 -6.90
N ALA A 90 -2.86 6.24 -5.89
CA ALA A 90 -3.12 4.82 -6.04
C ALA A 90 -4.26 4.56 -7.04
N ALA A 91 -5.37 5.30 -6.95
CA ALA A 91 -6.47 5.19 -7.90
C ALA A 91 -6.05 5.55 -9.33
N LYS A 92 -5.20 6.58 -9.48
CA LYS A 92 -4.64 6.99 -10.78
C LYS A 92 -3.75 5.92 -11.41
N TYR A 93 -2.96 5.21 -10.61
CA TYR A 93 -2.01 4.20 -11.11
C TYR A 93 -2.50 2.77 -11.01
N GLY A 94 -3.72 2.55 -10.49
CA GLY A 94 -4.24 1.21 -10.18
C GLY A 94 -3.37 0.48 -9.16
N GLY A 95 -2.91 1.18 -8.12
CA GLY A 95 -2.06 0.65 -7.05
C GLY A 95 -0.60 0.44 -7.44
N ASN A 96 -0.24 0.64 -8.71
CA ASN A 96 1.12 0.41 -9.20
C ASN A 96 2.00 1.68 -9.14
N PHE A 97 2.61 1.91 -7.98
CA PHE A 97 3.51 3.05 -7.76
C PHE A 97 4.82 3.01 -8.56
N LYS A 98 5.12 1.95 -9.31
CA LYS A 98 6.21 2.00 -10.33
C LYS A 98 5.93 3.04 -11.42
N ARG A 99 4.66 3.44 -11.58
CA ARG A 99 4.21 4.48 -12.52
C ARG A 99 4.19 5.88 -11.90
N TYR A 100 4.58 6.01 -10.63
CA TYR A 100 4.55 7.27 -9.90
C TYR A 100 5.34 8.38 -10.62
N LYS A 101 4.72 9.55 -10.71
CA LYS A 101 5.36 10.78 -11.21
C LYS A 101 5.15 11.89 -10.19
N ASN A 102 6.24 12.56 -9.81
CA ASN A 102 6.15 13.71 -8.89
C ASN A 102 5.19 14.80 -9.41
N SER A 103 5.18 15.02 -10.72
CA SER A 103 4.31 16.01 -11.35
C SER A 103 2.82 15.70 -11.21
N ASP A 104 2.41 14.46 -10.97
CA ASP A 104 1.01 14.15 -10.71
C ASP A 104 0.61 14.52 -9.27
N LEU A 105 1.50 14.33 -8.30
CA LEU A 105 1.31 14.81 -6.93
C LEU A 105 1.31 16.35 -6.91
N ASP A 106 2.27 16.99 -7.58
CA ASP A 106 2.36 18.45 -7.63
C ASP A 106 1.09 19.07 -8.24
N LYS A 107 0.54 18.45 -9.31
CA LYS A 107 -0.73 18.86 -9.91
C LYS A 107 -1.90 18.72 -8.94
N LEU A 108 -2.01 17.58 -8.25
CA LEU A 108 -3.06 17.36 -7.26
C LEU A 108 -3.01 18.42 -6.15
N VAL A 109 -1.83 18.62 -5.56
CA VAL A 109 -1.62 19.62 -4.51
C VAL A 109 -2.00 21.02 -4.99
N LYS A 110 -1.59 21.39 -6.21
CA LYS A 110 -1.95 22.67 -6.82
C LYS A 110 -3.47 22.82 -6.96
N CYS A 111 -4.15 21.83 -7.51
CA CYS A 111 -5.62 21.88 -7.67
C CYS A 111 -6.33 22.06 -6.32
N LEU A 112 -5.89 21.34 -5.29
CA LEU A 112 -6.45 21.48 -3.94
C LEU A 112 -6.21 22.89 -3.40
N GLN A 113 -4.97 23.42 -3.50
CA GLN A 113 -4.62 24.78 -3.07
C GLN A 113 -5.38 25.87 -3.82
N GLU A 114 -5.81 25.62 -5.06
CA GLU A 114 -6.67 26.52 -5.84
C GLU A 114 -8.15 26.44 -5.44
N GLY A 115 -8.50 25.63 -4.43
CA GLY A 115 -9.85 25.54 -3.85
C GLY A 115 -10.71 24.41 -4.40
N GLN A 116 -10.17 23.53 -5.23
CA GLN A 116 -10.90 22.31 -5.65
C GLN A 116 -10.97 21.32 -4.48
N THR A 117 -12.08 20.59 -4.37
CA THR A 117 -12.24 19.55 -3.35
C THR A 117 -11.72 18.21 -3.85
N ILE A 118 -11.29 17.35 -2.93
CA ILE A 118 -10.85 16.00 -3.27
C ILE A 118 -11.99 15.21 -3.95
N ASP A 119 -13.22 15.34 -3.46
CA ASP A 119 -14.42 14.72 -4.04
C ASP A 119 -14.66 15.14 -5.49
N GLY A 120 -14.47 16.43 -5.79
CA GLY A 120 -14.60 16.95 -7.16
C GLY A 120 -13.54 16.39 -8.10
N LEU A 121 -12.30 16.23 -7.60
CA LEU A 121 -11.16 15.69 -8.34
C LEU A 121 -11.23 14.18 -8.55
N THR A 122 -11.97 13.45 -7.69
CA THR A 122 -12.04 11.98 -7.69
C THR A 122 -13.38 11.42 -8.15
N LYS A 123 -14.36 12.27 -8.48
CA LYS A 123 -15.72 11.85 -8.90
C LYS A 123 -15.76 10.76 -9.97
N ASP A 124 -14.83 10.81 -10.94
CA ASP A 124 -14.76 9.88 -12.07
C ASP A 124 -13.73 8.76 -11.83
N MET A 125 -13.10 8.73 -10.65
CA MET A 125 -12.08 7.75 -10.28
C MET A 125 -12.73 6.54 -9.58
N LYS A 126 -13.13 5.55 -10.39
CA LYS A 126 -13.80 4.32 -9.94
C LYS A 126 -13.23 3.65 -8.68
N TYR A 127 -11.91 3.70 -8.48
CA TYR A 127 -11.22 3.00 -7.39
C TYR A 127 -10.76 3.92 -6.25
N TYR A 128 -11.08 5.22 -6.28
CA TYR A 128 -10.63 6.14 -5.23
C TYR A 128 -11.14 5.73 -3.85
N SER A 129 -12.45 5.49 -3.68
CA SER A 129 -13.04 5.09 -2.41
C SER A 129 -12.42 3.81 -1.86
N TYR A 130 -12.13 2.82 -2.72
CA TYR A 130 -11.45 1.58 -2.34
C TYR A 130 -10.05 1.85 -1.76
N TYR A 131 -9.24 2.68 -2.42
CA TYR A 131 -7.89 2.99 -1.93
C TYR A 131 -7.92 3.88 -0.70
N PHE A 132 -8.88 4.80 -0.62
CA PHE A 132 -9.06 5.65 0.56
C PHE A 132 -9.40 4.81 1.78
N GLU A 133 -10.39 3.92 1.69
CA GLU A 133 -10.75 2.98 2.77
C GLU A 133 -9.56 2.11 3.16
N ALA A 134 -8.89 1.49 2.18
CA ALA A 134 -7.76 0.61 2.45
C ALA A 134 -6.57 1.32 3.09
N TYR A 135 -6.25 2.55 2.67
CA TYR A 135 -5.12 3.30 3.21
C TYR A 135 -5.47 3.93 4.56
N SER A 136 -6.72 4.35 4.77
CA SER A 136 -7.21 4.75 6.09
C SER A 136 -7.09 3.61 7.10
N ALA A 137 -7.43 2.37 6.73
CA ALA A 137 -7.28 1.22 7.62
C ALA A 137 -5.84 0.98 8.10
N VAL A 138 -4.83 1.45 7.35
CA VAL A 138 -3.41 1.30 7.70
C VAL A 138 -2.83 2.53 8.38
N LEU A 139 -3.26 3.73 7.96
CA LEU A 139 -2.58 4.99 8.26
C LEU A 139 -3.39 5.95 9.11
N ASP A 140 -4.69 5.70 9.28
CA ASP A 140 -5.53 6.58 10.08
C ASP A 140 -5.05 6.62 11.53
N GLY A 141 -5.14 7.80 12.15
CA GLY A 141 -4.62 8.06 13.49
C GLY A 141 -3.09 8.16 13.61
N PHE A 142 -2.31 7.88 12.55
CA PHE A 142 -0.84 8.00 12.61
C PHE A 142 -0.36 9.45 12.58
N VAL A 143 -1.17 10.38 12.04
CA VAL A 143 -0.86 11.81 11.99
C VAL A 143 -1.92 12.56 12.78
N GLY A 144 -1.49 13.46 13.66
CA GLY A 144 -2.41 14.25 14.45
C GLY A 144 -1.70 15.16 15.45
N GLU A 145 -2.50 15.77 16.32
CA GLU A 145 -2.00 16.57 17.43
C GLU A 145 -1.44 15.68 18.54
N PHE A 146 -0.31 16.08 19.11
CA PHE A 146 0.31 15.45 20.26
C PHE A 146 1.05 16.49 21.10
N GLU A 147 1.33 16.17 22.35
CA GLU A 147 2.08 17.04 23.27
C GLU A 147 3.46 16.46 23.54
N ILE A 148 4.46 17.34 23.55
CA ILE A 148 5.85 16.99 23.83
C ILE A 148 6.36 17.95 24.89
N GLU A 149 7.12 17.40 25.84
CA GLU A 149 7.81 18.17 26.85
C GLU A 149 9.04 18.86 26.25
N GLU A 150 9.07 20.19 26.27
CA GLU A 150 10.21 21.01 25.82
C GLU A 150 10.69 21.94 26.93
N GLU A 151 11.95 22.37 26.84
CA GLU A 151 12.46 23.41 27.73
C GLU A 151 11.67 24.71 27.56
N ASP A 152 11.28 25.30 28.69
CA ASP A 152 10.63 26.59 28.68
C ASP A 152 11.66 27.68 28.38
N LYS A 153 11.61 28.22 27.15
CA LYS A 153 12.47 29.33 26.71
C LYS A 153 12.34 30.57 27.59
N ASP A 154 11.19 30.76 28.23
CA ASP A 154 10.91 31.91 29.08
C ASP A 154 11.35 31.67 30.53
N ASN A 155 11.50 30.40 30.95
CA ASN A 155 11.93 30.00 32.29
C ASN A 155 12.96 28.84 32.22
N PRO A 156 14.25 29.15 32.00
CA PRO A 156 15.30 28.14 31.89
C PRO A 156 15.34 27.23 33.13
N GLY A 157 15.31 25.91 32.92
CA GLY A 157 15.26 24.90 33.98
C GLY A 157 13.87 24.33 34.25
N ASN A 158 12.81 24.97 33.77
CA ASN A 158 11.46 24.41 33.75
C ASN A 158 11.16 23.77 32.39
N LYS A 159 10.26 22.80 32.41
CA LYS A 159 9.74 22.14 31.21
C LYS A 159 8.27 22.43 31.04
N LYS A 160 7.83 22.58 29.79
CA LYS A 160 6.42 22.79 29.44
C LYS A 160 5.98 21.82 28.35
N PHE A 161 4.74 21.36 28.44
CA PHE A 161 4.12 20.61 27.35
C PHE A 161 3.72 21.58 26.23
N VAL A 162 4.19 21.28 25.02
CA VAL A 162 3.90 22.05 23.81
C VAL A 162 3.11 21.17 22.86
N LYS A 163 1.96 21.68 22.40
CA LYS A 163 1.16 21.04 21.35
C LYS A 163 1.89 21.11 20.02
N LYS A 164 1.98 19.98 19.34
CA LYS A 164 2.55 19.82 17.99
C LYS A 164 1.60 19.00 17.13
N TYR A 165 1.81 19.07 15.83
CA TYR A 165 1.09 18.27 14.84
C TYR A 165 2.08 17.50 13.98
N GLY A 166 1.87 16.21 13.80
CA GLY A 166 2.76 15.37 13.01
C GLY A 166 2.54 13.88 13.21
N LEU A 167 3.55 13.10 12.81
CA LEU A 167 3.55 11.65 12.96
C LEU A 167 3.61 11.28 14.46
N LYS A 168 2.61 10.54 14.93
CA LYS A 168 2.47 10.00 16.29
C LYS A 168 2.55 8.47 16.34
N ALA A 169 2.90 7.82 15.24
CA ALA A 169 3.24 6.40 15.22
C ALA A 169 4.68 6.19 15.74
N PHE A 170 4.87 5.18 16.58
CA PHE A 170 6.17 4.90 17.20
C PHE A 170 6.78 3.60 16.66
N SER A 171 8.11 3.59 16.58
CA SER A 171 8.86 2.34 16.40
C SER A 171 8.74 1.51 17.69
N PRO A 172 8.62 0.17 17.61
CA PRO A 172 8.72 -0.68 18.79
C PRO A 172 10.13 -0.68 19.39
N ILE A 173 11.13 -0.16 18.68
CA ILE A 173 12.51 0.00 19.18
C ILE A 173 12.67 1.40 19.77
N ALA A 174 13.10 1.45 21.03
CA ALA A 174 13.31 2.70 21.74
C ALA A 174 14.33 3.63 21.04
N LYS A 175 14.12 4.94 21.18
CA LYS A 175 15.00 5.97 20.61
C LYS A 175 16.44 5.80 21.10
N GLY A 176 17.39 5.90 20.17
CA GLY A 176 18.83 5.76 20.45
C GLY A 176 19.35 4.33 20.31
N PHE A 177 18.48 3.34 20.12
CA PHE A 177 18.87 1.95 19.85
C PHE A 177 18.79 1.65 18.36
N GLY A 178 19.80 0.96 17.85
CA GLY A 178 19.85 0.51 16.46
C GLY A 178 19.17 -0.84 16.28
N PHE A 179 18.62 -1.05 15.08
CA PHE A 179 18.12 -2.36 14.64
C PHE A 179 18.34 -2.49 13.13
N SER A 180 18.36 -3.72 12.63
CA SER A 180 18.22 -4.03 11.20
C SER A 180 16.98 -4.89 10.99
N HIS A 181 16.50 -4.96 9.75
CA HIS A 181 15.35 -5.80 9.40
C HIS A 181 15.47 -6.27 7.95
N TYR A 182 14.59 -7.20 7.57
CA TYR A 182 14.47 -7.70 6.20
C TYR A 182 13.06 -7.44 5.69
N ASP A 183 12.86 -7.57 4.37
CA ASP A 183 11.52 -7.69 3.80
C ASP A 183 11.10 -9.15 3.92
N ASP A 184 10.61 -9.52 5.11
CA ASP A 184 10.30 -10.90 5.46
C ASP A 184 8.82 -11.17 5.71
N PHE A 185 7.97 -10.15 5.65
CA PHE A 185 6.53 -10.32 5.69
C PHE A 185 6.07 -11.11 4.45
N GLY A 186 5.25 -12.14 4.66
CA GLY A 186 4.78 -13.03 3.61
C GLY A 186 5.78 -14.12 3.18
N ASN A 187 7.04 -14.07 3.63
CA ASN A 187 8.03 -15.10 3.29
C ASN A 187 7.63 -16.49 3.84
N SER A 188 8.00 -17.54 3.11
CA SER A 188 7.69 -18.92 3.52
C SER A 188 8.50 -19.32 4.75
N ARG A 189 7.83 -19.89 5.76
CA ARG A 189 8.44 -20.51 6.94
C ARG A 189 8.15 -22.01 6.95
N THR A 190 9.15 -22.81 7.36
CA THR A 190 9.06 -24.28 7.43
C THR A 190 9.17 -24.84 8.86
N TYR A 191 9.66 -24.03 9.82
CA TYR A 191 9.73 -24.42 11.23
C TYR A 191 8.34 -24.34 11.88
N GLY A 192 7.84 -25.48 12.38
CA GLY A 192 6.50 -25.58 12.97
C GLY A 192 5.40 -25.42 11.93
N TYR A 193 5.45 -26.23 10.86
CA TYR A 193 4.52 -26.28 9.71
C TYR A 193 4.76 -25.22 8.62
N LYS A 194 4.36 -25.56 7.38
CA LYS A 194 4.46 -24.66 6.23
C LYS A 194 3.46 -23.52 6.38
N ARG A 195 3.95 -22.31 6.61
CA ARG A 195 3.15 -21.10 6.79
C ARG A 195 3.84 -19.89 6.18
N LYS A 196 3.12 -18.78 6.05
CA LYS A 196 3.72 -17.48 5.73
C LYS A 196 4.15 -16.79 7.03
N HIS A 197 5.21 -15.98 6.95
CA HIS A 197 5.53 -15.04 8.00
C HIS A 197 4.50 -13.91 8.00
N LEU A 198 3.82 -13.68 9.12
CA LEU A 198 2.79 -12.64 9.26
C LEU A 198 3.26 -11.49 10.18
N GLY A 199 4.56 -11.33 10.30
CA GLY A 199 5.20 -10.28 11.08
C GLY A 199 6.43 -9.76 10.34
N ASN A 200 7.19 -8.90 11.01
CA ASN A 200 8.48 -8.40 10.55
C ASN A 200 9.51 -8.66 11.65
N ASP A 201 10.63 -9.30 11.33
CA ASP A 201 11.67 -9.58 12.31
C ASP A 201 12.65 -8.39 12.42
N LEU A 202 12.78 -7.84 13.62
CA LEU A 202 13.72 -6.75 13.94
C LEU A 202 14.94 -7.31 14.68
N MET A 203 16.13 -7.13 14.12
CA MET A 203 17.40 -7.62 14.68
C MET A 203 18.05 -6.51 15.50
N GLY A 204 18.00 -6.63 16.83
CA GLY A 204 18.61 -5.72 17.79
C GLY A 204 19.67 -6.39 18.67
N SER A 205 20.42 -5.59 19.42
CA SER A 205 21.33 -6.11 20.46
C SER A 205 20.56 -6.63 21.67
N ILE A 206 21.15 -7.56 22.42
CA ILE A 206 20.61 -8.03 23.70
C ILE A 206 20.41 -6.82 24.63
N GLY A 207 19.22 -6.71 25.22
CA GLY A 207 18.85 -5.59 26.09
C GLY A 207 18.26 -4.38 25.37
N THR A 208 18.05 -4.44 24.04
CA THR A 208 17.30 -3.41 23.30
C THR A 208 15.88 -3.27 23.89
N PRO A 209 15.49 -2.09 24.41
CA PRO A 209 14.16 -1.92 24.97
C PRO A 209 13.08 -1.99 23.88
N ILE A 210 12.06 -2.80 24.14
CA ILE A 210 10.85 -2.88 23.32
C ILE A 210 9.76 -2.04 23.98
N ILE A 211 9.21 -1.09 23.22
CA ILE A 211 8.16 -0.18 23.68
C ILE A 211 6.85 -0.46 22.94
N ALA A 212 5.72 -0.14 23.57
CA ALA A 212 4.42 -0.22 22.93
C ALA A 212 4.35 0.77 21.76
N VAL A 213 3.86 0.30 20.61
CA VAL A 213 3.70 1.13 19.40
C VAL A 213 2.47 2.04 19.48
N GLU A 214 1.52 1.71 20.35
CA GLU A 214 0.30 2.47 20.63
C GLU A 214 -0.17 2.26 22.07
N SER A 215 -1.10 3.12 22.50
CA SER A 215 -1.82 2.95 23.76
C SER A 215 -2.80 1.77 23.67
N GLY A 216 -2.90 0.95 24.70
CA GLY A 216 -3.82 -0.18 24.73
C GLY A 216 -3.86 -0.89 26.08
N ILE A 217 -4.45 -2.08 26.10
CA ILE A 217 -4.54 -2.96 27.26
C ILE A 217 -3.74 -4.22 26.96
N ILE A 218 -2.93 -4.69 27.91
CA ILE A 218 -2.20 -5.95 27.75
C ILE A 218 -3.19 -7.11 27.85
N GLU A 219 -3.39 -7.83 26.75
CA GLU A 219 -4.31 -8.98 26.70
C GLU A 219 -3.62 -10.33 26.96
N ALA A 220 -2.33 -10.42 26.68
CA ALA A 220 -1.55 -11.63 26.86
C ALA A 220 -0.13 -11.33 27.32
N MET A 221 0.39 -12.18 28.19
CA MET A 221 1.79 -12.18 28.61
C MET A 221 2.19 -13.59 29.03
N GLY A 222 3.24 -14.16 28.44
CA GLY A 222 3.73 -15.48 28.80
C GLY A 222 4.80 -16.06 27.88
N TRP A 223 5.30 -17.24 28.27
CA TRP A 223 6.31 -17.98 27.51
C TRP A 223 5.67 -19.08 26.65
N ASN A 224 6.17 -19.26 25.42
CA ASN A 224 5.88 -20.46 24.64
C ASN A 224 7.10 -20.92 23.81
N LYS A 225 7.08 -22.19 23.39
CA LYS A 225 8.18 -22.84 22.66
C LYS A 225 8.58 -22.15 21.35
N TYR A 226 7.67 -21.47 20.65
CA TYR A 226 7.89 -20.97 19.29
C TYR A 226 8.18 -19.46 19.21
N GLY A 227 7.64 -18.68 20.15
CA GLY A 227 7.77 -17.21 20.17
C GLY A 227 8.49 -16.67 21.40
N GLY A 228 8.86 -17.55 22.33
CA GLY A 228 9.48 -17.12 23.59
C GLY A 228 8.54 -16.29 24.47
N TRP A 229 9.08 -15.23 25.08
CA TRP A 229 8.35 -14.31 25.96
C TRP A 229 7.63 -13.30 25.08
N ARG A 230 6.30 -13.26 25.19
CA ARG A 230 5.41 -12.38 24.43
C ARG A 230 4.18 -11.99 25.22
#